data_AF-A0A6M3XWF8-F1
#
_entry.id   AF-A0A6M3XWF8-F1
#
_cell.length_a   1.000
_cell.length_b   1.000
_cell.length_c   1.000
_cell.angle_alpha   90.00
_cell.angle_beta   90.00
_cell.angle_gamma   90.00
#
_symmetry.space_group_name_H-M   'P 1'
#
loop_
_entity.id
_entity.type
_entity.pdbx_description
1 polymer ?
#
loop_
_entity_poly.entity_id
_entity_poly.type
_entity_poly.pdbx_seq_one_letter_code
_entity_poly.pdbx_strand_id
1 'polypeptide(L)'
;MTAVSIETIQPDPAVIFDDATAALDEDFDDDTDFTGDDDDIDDVPAQRGRSREPSYIDLRDAAVLRMAPDLPADQAGLDTVAREAFEAFHAAVVIGDEAAMMAASIRYDAVVWKLNGGAFFACEAGNEAVSPRLRARLAAAPGAVPLWGQSGEFLVDHAGIRAIVIARGGPSSLQVEFRAVSATGPFISNTGYRSLCGCRPIYETTMDEAARIWISQILTEKKGREFIGPQYRNRDFLAAFPWAEAGEAASPAQYQEPTGQFAFSF
;
A
#
# COMPACT_ATOMS: atom_id res chain seq x y z
N MET A 1 -14.59 -22.82 -30.34
CA MET A 1 -14.20 -21.49 -30.86
C MET A 1 -14.94 -20.48 -29.99
N THR A 2 -14.33 -19.66 -29.15
CA THR A 2 -12.96 -19.14 -29.12
C THR A 2 -12.67 -18.76 -27.66
N ALA A 3 -11.54 -19.20 -27.10
CA ALA A 3 -11.09 -18.77 -25.78
C ALA A 3 -10.61 -17.31 -25.88
N VAL A 4 -11.12 -16.44 -25.00
CA VAL A 4 -10.63 -15.07 -24.86
C VAL A 4 -9.44 -15.13 -23.91
N SER A 5 -8.24 -15.11 -24.49
CA SER A 5 -6.99 -14.92 -23.76
C SER A 5 -6.96 -13.49 -23.21
N ILE A 6 -6.76 -13.35 -21.90
CA ILE A 6 -6.44 -12.07 -21.27
C ILE A 6 -4.97 -11.80 -21.61
N GLU A 7 -4.73 -10.95 -22.61
CA GLU A 7 -3.39 -10.45 -22.91
C GLU A 7 -2.89 -9.60 -21.74
N THR A 8 -1.74 -9.99 -21.24
CA THR A 8 -0.98 -9.33 -20.17
C THR A 8 -0.66 -7.88 -20.56
N ILE A 9 -1.33 -6.92 -19.95
CA ILE A 9 -0.86 -5.53 -19.93
C ILE A 9 0.25 -5.48 -18.89
N GLN A 10 1.50 -5.70 -19.30
CA GLN A 10 2.66 -5.36 -18.47
C GLN A 10 2.93 -3.85 -18.59
N PRO A 11 2.76 -3.05 -17.53
CA PRO A 11 3.38 -1.74 -17.48
C PRO A 11 4.89 -1.88 -17.24
N ASP A 12 5.65 -1.05 -17.95
CA ASP A 12 7.10 -0.89 -17.86
C ASP A 12 7.56 -0.74 -16.38
N PRO A 13 8.54 -1.53 -15.89
CA PRO A 13 9.02 -1.45 -14.51
C PRO A 13 9.69 -0.11 -14.15
N ALA A 14 9.85 0.82 -15.10
CA ALA A 14 10.51 2.11 -14.89
C ALA A 14 9.60 3.26 -14.41
N VAL A 15 8.28 3.07 -14.23
CA VAL A 15 7.39 4.14 -13.74
C VAL A 15 6.80 3.77 -12.37
N ILE A 16 7.65 3.88 -11.36
CA ILE A 16 7.24 4.00 -9.96
C ILE A 16 7.62 5.43 -9.59
N PHE A 17 6.72 6.17 -8.95
CA PHE A 17 6.79 7.61 -8.61
C PHE A 17 6.27 8.55 -9.71
N ASP A 18 5.05 9.03 -9.51
CA ASP A 18 4.69 10.39 -9.91
C ASP A 18 4.46 11.22 -8.64
N ASP A 19 5.06 12.39 -8.65
CA ASP A 19 5.27 13.31 -7.54
C ASP A 19 3.99 14.09 -7.24
N ALA A 20 3.20 13.62 -6.28
CA ALA A 20 2.01 14.32 -5.80
C ALA A 20 2.31 15.28 -4.64
N THR A 21 3.47 15.95 -4.63
CA THR A 21 3.82 16.92 -3.56
C THR A 21 4.36 18.28 -4.01
N ALA A 22 4.17 18.68 -5.27
CA ALA A 22 4.56 20.01 -5.74
C ALA A 22 3.46 20.71 -6.54
N ALA A 23 2.50 21.35 -5.86
CA ALA A 23 1.74 22.50 -6.36
C ALA A 23 0.81 23.04 -5.26
N LEU A 24 1.37 23.71 -4.26
CA LEU A 24 0.65 24.69 -3.45
C LEU A 24 1.61 25.85 -3.27
N ASP A 25 1.67 26.71 -4.27
CA ASP A 25 2.15 28.10 -4.23
C ASP A 25 2.13 28.64 -5.66
N GLU A 26 0.96 29.04 -6.17
CA GLU A 26 0.87 30.10 -7.18
C GLU A 26 -0.39 30.93 -6.94
N ASP A 27 -0.20 32.25 -7.00
CA ASP A 27 -1.08 33.32 -6.58
C ASP A 27 -2.45 33.31 -7.30
N PHE A 28 -3.51 33.38 -6.51
CA PHE A 28 -4.87 33.60 -7.00
C PHE A 28 -5.06 35.11 -7.21
N ASP A 29 -4.66 35.61 -8.38
CA ASP A 29 -5.04 36.94 -8.85
C ASP A 29 -6.48 36.90 -9.37
N ASP A 30 -7.36 37.44 -8.55
CA ASP A 30 -8.77 37.75 -8.80
C ASP A 30 -8.86 38.99 -9.70
N ASP A 31 -8.98 38.81 -11.02
CA ASP A 31 -9.55 39.81 -11.95
C ASP A 31 -9.57 39.27 -13.40
N THR A 32 -10.66 38.58 -13.78
CA THR A 32 -11.13 38.61 -15.18
C THR A 32 -12.64 38.66 -15.22
N ASP A 33 -13.13 39.88 -15.44
CA ASP A 33 -14.47 40.25 -15.84
C ASP A 33 -14.83 39.59 -17.19
N PHE A 34 -15.71 38.58 -17.18
CA PHE A 34 -16.22 37.95 -18.40
C PHE A 34 -17.63 38.48 -18.67
N THR A 35 -17.70 39.65 -19.30
CA THR A 35 -18.89 40.08 -20.05
C THR A 35 -18.83 39.45 -21.45
N GLY A 36 -19.58 38.38 -21.68
CA GLY A 36 -19.71 37.72 -22.97
C GLY A 36 -21.10 37.09 -23.12
N ASP A 37 -21.80 37.50 -24.18
CA ASP A 37 -23.22 37.27 -24.47
C ASP A 37 -23.67 35.79 -24.50
N ASP A 38 -24.89 35.56 -24.01
CA ASP A 38 -25.55 34.27 -23.72
C ASP A 38 -26.26 33.61 -24.94
N ASP A 39 -25.92 33.94 -26.18
CA ASP A 39 -26.80 33.64 -27.33
C ASP A 39 -26.29 32.62 -28.39
N ASP A 40 -25.18 31.89 -28.15
CA ASP A 40 -24.69 30.86 -29.10
C ASP A 40 -24.34 29.50 -28.43
N ILE A 41 -25.25 28.93 -27.62
CA ILE A 41 -25.26 27.47 -27.36
C ILE A 41 -26.07 26.81 -28.48
N ASP A 42 -25.47 26.75 -29.67
CA ASP A 42 -25.94 25.91 -30.76
C ASP A 42 -25.75 24.43 -30.39
N ASP A 43 -26.89 23.76 -30.19
CA ASP A 43 -27.18 22.36 -30.51
C ASP A 43 -25.96 21.40 -30.60
N VAL A 44 -25.31 21.12 -29.46
CA VAL A 44 -24.37 19.99 -29.36
C VAL A 44 -25.24 18.73 -29.29
N PRO A 45 -25.25 17.87 -30.34
CA PRO A 45 -26.07 16.67 -30.29
C PRO A 45 -25.59 15.80 -29.13
N ALA A 46 -26.51 15.48 -28.22
CA ALA A 46 -26.26 14.57 -27.11
C ALA A 46 -25.65 13.28 -27.69
N GLN A 47 -24.34 13.09 -27.46
CA GLN A 47 -23.64 11.88 -27.88
C GLN A 47 -24.30 10.70 -27.16
N ARG A 48 -25.22 10.03 -27.87
CA ARG A 48 -25.80 8.75 -27.50
C ARG A 48 -24.66 7.83 -27.07
N GLY A 49 -24.80 7.28 -25.87
CA GLY A 49 -23.79 6.55 -25.11
C GLY A 49 -22.80 5.76 -25.96
N ARG A 50 -21.54 6.18 -25.91
CA ARG A 50 -20.45 5.21 -26.07
C ARG A 50 -20.57 4.24 -24.91
N SER A 51 -20.81 2.96 -25.23
CA SER A 51 -20.59 1.88 -24.28
C SER A 51 -19.16 2.02 -23.77
N ARG A 52 -19.00 2.52 -22.54
CA ARG A 52 -17.67 2.60 -21.92
C ARG A 52 -17.22 1.17 -21.68
N GLU A 53 -15.97 0.86 -22.04
CA GLU A 53 -15.37 -0.42 -21.68
C GLU A 53 -15.45 -0.59 -20.16
N PRO A 54 -15.84 -1.79 -19.67
CA PRO A 54 -15.92 -2.04 -18.23
C PRO A 54 -14.59 -1.70 -17.57
N SER A 55 -14.61 -0.86 -16.54
CA SER A 55 -13.44 -0.60 -15.74
C SER A 55 -13.08 -1.82 -14.90
N TYR A 56 -11.86 -1.84 -14.35
CA TYR A 56 -11.46 -2.85 -13.36
C TYR A 56 -12.46 -2.95 -12.19
N ILE A 57 -12.98 -1.81 -11.72
CA ILE A 57 -13.95 -1.74 -10.64
C ILE A 57 -15.26 -2.45 -11.03
N ASP A 58 -15.74 -2.22 -12.26
CA ASP A 58 -16.96 -2.86 -12.76
C ASP A 58 -16.80 -4.39 -12.84
N LEU A 59 -15.64 -4.86 -13.33
CA LEU A 59 -15.33 -6.28 -13.45
C LEU A 59 -15.19 -6.95 -12.08
N ARG A 60 -14.52 -6.29 -11.14
CA ARG A 60 -14.40 -6.74 -9.74
C ARG A 60 -15.78 -6.84 -9.11
N ASP A 61 -16.59 -5.80 -9.20
CA ASP A 61 -17.91 -5.75 -8.56
C ASP A 61 -18.85 -6.83 -9.13
N ALA A 62 -18.83 -7.05 -10.44
CA ALA A 62 -19.55 -8.14 -11.09
C ALA A 62 -19.07 -9.53 -10.60
N ALA A 63 -17.77 -9.71 -10.42
CA ALA A 63 -17.21 -10.96 -9.91
C ALA A 63 -17.56 -11.19 -8.43
N VAL A 64 -17.55 -10.14 -7.61
CA VAL A 64 -17.97 -10.17 -6.21
C VAL A 64 -19.45 -10.56 -6.08
N LEU A 65 -20.33 -9.92 -6.86
CA LEU A 65 -21.77 -10.23 -6.85
C LEU A 65 -22.07 -11.68 -7.22
N ARG A 66 -21.30 -12.25 -8.14
CA ARG A 66 -21.42 -13.65 -8.53
C ARG A 66 -20.97 -14.62 -7.43
N MET A 67 -19.98 -14.23 -6.61
CA MET A 67 -19.41 -15.08 -5.57
C MET A 67 -20.14 -14.98 -4.22
N ALA A 68 -20.69 -13.81 -3.89
CA ALA A 68 -21.28 -13.53 -2.58
C ALA A 68 -22.39 -14.52 -2.12
N PRO A 69 -23.25 -15.07 -3.00
CA PRO A 69 -24.26 -16.06 -2.61
C PRO A 69 -23.68 -17.34 -2.03
N ASP A 70 -22.51 -17.78 -2.52
CA ASP A 70 -21.86 -19.04 -2.13
C ASP A 70 -21.03 -18.90 -0.85
N LEU A 71 -20.80 -17.68 -0.38
CA LEU A 71 -20.06 -17.44 0.86
C LEU A 71 -20.90 -17.82 2.10
N PRO A 72 -20.26 -18.18 3.22
CA PRO A 72 -20.94 -18.32 4.51
C PRO A 72 -21.74 -17.06 4.89
N ALA A 73 -22.77 -17.25 5.72
CA ALA A 73 -23.60 -16.14 6.22
C ALA A 73 -23.14 -15.66 7.61
N ASP A 74 -22.45 -16.52 8.36
CA ASP A 74 -21.97 -16.22 9.70
C ASP A 74 -20.56 -15.62 9.69
N GLN A 75 -20.25 -14.87 10.76
CA GLN A 75 -18.96 -14.18 10.89
C GLN A 75 -17.76 -15.13 10.88
N ALA A 76 -17.86 -16.28 11.55
CA ALA A 76 -16.75 -17.21 11.69
C ALA A 76 -16.41 -17.89 10.34
N GLY A 77 -17.43 -18.24 9.56
CA GLY A 77 -17.27 -18.71 8.20
C GLY A 77 -16.62 -17.65 7.31
N LEU A 78 -17.05 -16.39 7.40
CA LEU A 78 -16.48 -15.29 6.62
C LEU A 78 -15.02 -14.99 7.01
N ASP A 79 -14.68 -15.07 8.30
CA ASP A 79 -13.30 -14.93 8.78
C ASP A 79 -12.40 -16.05 8.25
N THR A 80 -12.93 -17.27 8.14
CA THR A 80 -12.21 -18.41 7.56
C THR A 80 -11.94 -18.18 6.08
N VAL A 81 -12.96 -17.75 5.32
CA VAL A 81 -12.79 -17.44 3.89
C VAL A 81 -11.78 -16.31 3.68
N ALA A 82 -11.81 -15.26 4.51
CA ALA A 82 -10.84 -14.17 4.41
C ALA A 82 -9.41 -14.65 4.68
N ARG A 83 -9.21 -15.54 5.67
CA ARG A 83 -7.89 -16.15 5.93
C ARG A 83 -7.40 -16.97 4.75
N GLU A 84 -8.24 -17.84 4.21
CA GLU A 84 -7.92 -18.63 3.00
C GLU A 84 -7.61 -17.75 1.80
N ALA A 85 -8.29 -16.60 1.67
CA ALA A 85 -8.01 -15.65 0.60
C ALA A 85 -6.62 -15.00 0.75
N PHE A 86 -6.17 -14.68 1.97
CA PHE A 86 -4.79 -14.21 2.20
C PHE A 86 -3.76 -15.28 1.86
N GLU A 87 -3.99 -16.53 2.27
CA GLU A 87 -3.10 -17.66 1.97
C GLU A 87 -2.99 -17.91 0.46
N ALA A 88 -4.12 -17.89 -0.25
CA ALA A 88 -4.16 -18.04 -1.70
C ALA A 88 -3.49 -16.86 -2.42
N PHE A 89 -3.73 -15.63 -1.96
CA PHE A 89 -3.10 -14.44 -2.52
C PHE A 89 -1.58 -14.50 -2.36
N HIS A 90 -1.10 -14.84 -1.17
CA HIS A 90 0.32 -15.01 -0.91
C HIS A 90 0.95 -16.10 -1.75
N ALA A 91 0.35 -17.29 -1.80
CA ALA A 91 0.86 -18.39 -2.61
C ALA A 91 0.96 -18.00 -4.09
N ALA A 92 -0.04 -17.29 -4.62
CA ALA A 92 -0.05 -16.80 -5.98
C ALA A 92 1.06 -15.76 -6.25
N VAL A 93 1.27 -14.80 -5.35
CA VAL A 93 2.36 -13.83 -5.48
C VAL A 93 3.73 -14.51 -5.50
N VAL A 94 3.96 -15.46 -4.58
CA VAL A 94 5.23 -16.18 -4.44
C VAL A 94 5.59 -17.01 -5.68
N ILE A 95 4.61 -17.44 -6.49
CA ILE A 95 4.85 -18.16 -7.75
C ILE A 95 4.66 -17.31 -9.01
N GLY A 96 4.31 -16.03 -8.87
CA GLY A 96 4.05 -15.14 -10.01
C GLY A 96 2.74 -15.39 -10.76
N ASP A 97 1.73 -16.02 -10.13
CA ASP A 97 0.43 -16.29 -10.76
C ASP A 97 -0.53 -15.11 -10.55
N GLU A 98 -0.51 -14.17 -11.49
CA GLU A 98 -1.37 -12.97 -11.47
C GLU A 98 -2.88 -13.32 -11.48
N ALA A 99 -3.27 -14.36 -12.21
CA ALA A 99 -4.68 -14.75 -12.32
C ALA A 99 -5.21 -15.30 -10.98
N ALA A 100 -4.44 -16.18 -10.34
CA ALA A 100 -4.76 -16.70 -9.01
C ALA A 100 -4.73 -15.61 -7.94
N MET A 101 -3.76 -14.69 -8.02
CA MET A 101 -3.67 -13.53 -7.14
C MET A 101 -4.94 -12.67 -7.25
N MET A 102 -5.36 -12.35 -8.46
CA MET A 102 -6.57 -11.57 -8.71
C MET A 102 -7.83 -12.28 -8.21
N ALA A 103 -7.95 -13.58 -8.44
CA ALA A 103 -9.07 -14.39 -7.95
C ALA A 103 -9.14 -14.40 -6.41
N ALA A 104 -8.00 -14.51 -5.73
CA ALA A 104 -7.92 -14.44 -4.27
C ALA A 104 -8.29 -13.05 -3.75
N SER A 105 -7.85 -11.98 -4.43
CA SER A 105 -8.26 -10.61 -4.10
C SER A 105 -9.78 -10.42 -4.19
N ILE A 106 -10.40 -10.88 -5.29
CA ILE A 106 -11.86 -10.83 -5.47
C ILE A 106 -12.58 -11.63 -4.37
N ARG A 107 -12.03 -12.79 -3.98
CA ARG A 107 -12.60 -13.61 -2.90
C ARG A 107 -12.60 -12.87 -1.57
N TYR A 108 -11.52 -12.15 -1.26
CA TYR A 108 -11.45 -11.28 -0.08
C TYR A 108 -12.44 -10.11 -0.17
N ASP A 109 -12.49 -9.42 -1.31
CA ASP A 109 -13.42 -8.29 -1.52
C ASP A 109 -14.89 -8.73 -1.38
N ALA A 110 -15.23 -9.95 -1.79
CA ALA A 110 -16.56 -10.52 -1.61
C ALA A 110 -16.92 -10.75 -0.14
N VAL A 111 -15.95 -11.13 0.71
CA VAL A 111 -16.14 -11.21 2.16
C VAL A 111 -16.41 -9.83 2.74
N VAL A 112 -15.61 -8.83 2.37
CA VAL A 112 -15.80 -7.43 2.81
C VAL A 112 -17.20 -6.93 2.41
N TRP A 113 -17.58 -7.12 1.15
CA TRP A 113 -18.88 -6.72 0.63
C TRP A 113 -20.03 -7.35 1.42
N LYS A 114 -19.94 -8.65 1.70
CA LYS A 114 -20.97 -9.39 2.43
C LYS A 114 -21.07 -8.94 3.89
N LEU A 115 -19.93 -8.75 4.56
CA LEU A 115 -19.89 -8.24 5.93
C LEU A 115 -20.40 -6.80 6.04
N ASN A 116 -20.26 -5.99 4.98
CA ASN A 116 -20.77 -4.62 4.95
C ASN A 116 -22.26 -4.52 4.59
N GLY A 117 -22.99 -5.65 4.52
CA GLY A 117 -24.42 -5.64 4.18
C GLY A 117 -24.70 -5.50 2.68
N GLY A 118 -23.75 -5.86 1.83
CA GLY A 118 -23.96 -5.90 0.38
C GLY A 118 -23.56 -4.63 -0.38
N ALA A 119 -22.59 -3.88 0.14
CA ALA A 119 -22.07 -2.68 -0.52
C ALA A 119 -20.59 -2.45 -0.19
N PHE A 120 -19.86 -1.72 -1.04
CA PHE A 120 -18.51 -1.23 -0.70
C PHE A 120 -18.53 0.17 -0.06
N PHE A 121 -19.66 0.87 -0.10
CA PHE A 121 -19.78 2.20 0.48
C PHE A 121 -19.41 2.18 1.97
N ALA A 122 -18.52 3.09 2.37
CA ALA A 122 -18.03 3.26 3.73
C ALA A 122 -17.34 2.03 4.37
N CYS A 123 -16.97 0.99 3.61
CA CYS A 123 -16.32 -0.20 4.18
C CYS A 123 -14.92 0.08 4.76
N GLU A 124 -14.30 1.19 4.36
CA GLU A 124 -12.98 1.68 4.81
C GLU A 124 -13.08 2.95 5.69
N ALA A 125 -14.29 3.39 6.07
CA ALA A 125 -14.52 4.68 6.74
C ALA A 125 -14.12 4.69 8.22
N GLY A 126 -12.80 4.75 8.48
CA GLY A 126 -12.23 4.81 9.83
C GLY A 126 -12.16 3.45 10.53
N ASN A 127 -11.60 3.42 11.74
CA ASN A 127 -11.19 2.18 12.40
C ASN A 127 -12.33 1.22 12.75
N GLU A 128 -13.56 1.72 12.90
CA GLU A 128 -14.73 0.92 13.24
C GLU A 128 -15.44 0.33 12.00
N ALA A 129 -15.01 0.70 10.80
CA ALA A 129 -15.54 0.15 9.57
C ALA A 129 -15.16 -1.34 9.42
N VAL A 130 -15.90 -2.03 8.57
CA VAL A 130 -15.80 -3.49 8.42
C VAL A 130 -14.42 -3.95 7.98
N SER A 131 -13.79 -3.27 7.02
CA SER A 131 -12.49 -3.68 6.48
C SER A 131 -11.36 -3.52 7.50
N PRO A 132 -11.19 -2.36 8.18
CA PRO A 132 -10.20 -2.23 9.25
C PRO A 132 -10.40 -3.24 10.39
N ARG A 133 -11.64 -3.50 10.82
CA ARG A 133 -11.92 -4.49 11.87
C ARG A 133 -11.60 -5.93 11.45
N LEU A 134 -11.95 -6.32 10.23
CA LEU A 134 -11.61 -7.62 9.68
C LEU A 134 -10.09 -7.80 9.61
N ARG A 135 -9.38 -6.78 9.08
CA ARG A 135 -7.92 -6.78 8.98
C ARG A 135 -7.23 -6.84 10.33
N ALA A 136 -7.71 -6.09 11.33
CA ALA A 136 -7.18 -6.15 12.68
C ALA A 136 -7.36 -7.52 13.34
N ARG A 137 -8.51 -8.17 13.14
CA ARG A 137 -8.78 -9.51 13.68
C ARG A 137 -7.94 -10.61 13.02
N LEU A 138 -7.60 -10.43 11.75
CA LEU A 138 -6.82 -11.39 10.96
C LEU A 138 -5.37 -10.95 10.74
N ALA A 139 -4.90 -9.97 11.50
CA ALA A 139 -3.54 -9.47 11.38
C ALA A 139 -2.53 -10.56 11.78
N ALA A 140 -1.34 -10.48 11.19
CA ALA A 140 -0.21 -11.28 11.66
C ALA A 140 0.12 -10.91 13.12
N ALA A 141 0.69 -11.88 13.86
CA ALA A 141 1.17 -11.60 15.20
C ALA A 141 2.22 -10.48 15.17
N PRO A 142 2.26 -9.57 16.16
CA PRO A 142 3.25 -8.50 16.19
C PRO A 142 4.68 -9.06 16.12
N GLY A 143 5.49 -8.52 15.22
CA GLY A 143 6.85 -8.97 14.94
C GLY A 143 6.97 -10.12 13.93
N ALA A 144 5.86 -10.79 13.58
CA ALA A 144 5.85 -11.81 12.54
C ALA A 144 5.67 -11.19 11.15
N VAL A 145 6.38 -11.73 10.16
CA VAL A 145 6.23 -11.30 8.76
C VAL A 145 4.82 -11.68 8.28
N PRO A 146 4.00 -10.71 7.83
CA PRO A 146 2.66 -11.02 7.33
C PRO A 146 2.71 -11.69 5.97
N LEU A 147 1.65 -12.43 5.65
CA LEU A 147 1.39 -12.87 4.28
C LEU A 147 1.14 -11.65 3.37
N TRP A 148 1.27 -11.83 2.06
CA TRP A 148 0.84 -10.79 1.12
C TRP A 148 -0.66 -10.51 1.27
N GLY A 149 -1.02 -9.22 1.29
CA GLY A 149 -2.40 -8.77 1.50
C GLY A 149 -2.90 -8.85 2.95
N GLN A 150 -2.12 -9.44 3.87
CA GLN A 150 -2.43 -9.47 5.30
C GLN A 150 -1.84 -8.24 6.00
N SER A 151 -2.58 -7.65 6.94
CA SER A 151 -2.04 -6.59 7.79
C SER A 151 -1.10 -7.16 8.84
N GLY A 152 -0.04 -6.44 9.17
CA GLY A 152 0.94 -6.86 10.16
C GLY A 152 2.13 -5.92 10.26
N GLU A 153 2.99 -6.18 11.23
CA GLU A 153 4.19 -5.38 11.48
C GLU A 153 5.36 -6.27 11.88
N PHE A 154 6.54 -5.99 11.34
CA PHE A 154 7.73 -6.79 11.55
C PHE A 154 9.00 -5.96 11.43
N LEU A 155 10.09 -6.47 11.98
CA LEU A 155 11.39 -5.80 11.95
C LEU A 155 12.19 -6.27 10.74
N VAL A 156 12.73 -5.32 9.97
CA VAL A 156 13.69 -5.59 8.90
C VAL A 156 15.01 -4.93 9.23
N ASP A 157 16.09 -5.69 9.04
CA ASP A 157 17.45 -5.18 8.96
C ASP A 157 18.01 -5.52 7.56
N HIS A 158 18.27 -4.49 6.78
CA HIS A 158 18.76 -4.64 5.41
C HIS A 158 19.59 -3.46 4.95
N ALA A 159 20.72 -3.75 4.30
CA ALA A 159 21.68 -2.74 3.85
C ALA A 159 22.05 -1.73 4.96
N GLY A 160 22.02 -2.16 6.23
CA GLY A 160 22.29 -1.29 7.36
C GLY A 160 21.26 -0.19 7.60
N ILE A 161 20.02 -0.46 7.20
CA ILE A 161 18.81 0.24 7.62
C ILE A 161 18.03 -0.74 8.48
N ARG A 162 17.69 -0.34 9.69
CA ARG A 162 16.82 -1.10 10.58
C ARG A 162 15.50 -0.36 10.73
N ALA A 163 14.41 -1.02 10.35
CA ALA A 163 13.09 -0.42 10.24
C ALA A 163 12.00 -1.37 10.73
N ILE A 164 10.97 -0.82 11.36
CA ILE A 164 9.67 -1.51 11.49
C ILE A 164 8.93 -1.30 10.17
N VAL A 165 8.58 -2.41 9.53
CA VAL A 165 7.73 -2.43 8.35
C VAL A 165 6.32 -2.71 8.79
N ILE A 166 5.37 -1.88 8.35
CA ILE A 166 3.95 -2.03 8.65
C ILE A 166 3.21 -2.21 7.34
N ALA A 167 2.65 -3.41 7.15
CA ALA A 167 1.74 -3.70 6.05
C ALA A 167 0.30 -3.38 6.50
N ARG A 168 -0.37 -2.52 5.73
CA ARG A 168 -1.78 -2.15 5.92
C ARG A 168 -2.57 -2.41 4.63
N GLY A 169 -3.89 -2.40 4.79
CA GLY A 169 -4.81 -2.69 3.70
C GLY A 169 -5.02 -4.18 3.48
N GLY A 170 -5.75 -4.50 2.43
CA GLY A 170 -6.00 -5.85 1.96
C GLY A 170 -5.31 -6.13 0.62
N PRO A 171 -5.62 -7.28 -0.01
CA PRO A 171 -5.11 -7.67 -1.33
C PRO A 171 -5.24 -6.58 -2.41
N SER A 172 -6.32 -5.79 -2.35
CA SER A 172 -6.67 -4.75 -3.32
C SER A 172 -6.24 -3.33 -2.91
N SER A 173 -5.63 -3.15 -1.73
CA SER A 173 -5.36 -1.83 -1.13
C SER A 173 -4.07 -1.76 -0.33
N LEU A 174 -3.05 -2.52 -0.75
CA LEU A 174 -1.78 -2.64 -0.04
C LEU A 174 -1.10 -1.28 0.16
N GLN A 175 -0.74 -1.02 1.42
CA GLN A 175 0.07 0.12 1.83
C GLN A 175 1.19 -0.39 2.73
N VAL A 176 2.41 0.11 2.52
CA VAL A 176 3.57 -0.28 3.32
C VAL A 176 4.20 0.95 3.92
N GLU A 177 4.36 0.97 5.24
CA GLU A 177 5.07 2.01 5.97
C GLU A 177 6.40 1.45 6.50
N PHE A 178 7.42 2.29 6.50
CA PHE A 178 8.69 2.07 7.19
C PHE A 178 8.82 3.08 8.31
N ARG A 179 9.14 2.60 9.51
CA ARG A 179 9.42 3.43 10.69
C ARG A 179 10.81 3.15 11.21
N ALA A 180 11.53 4.19 11.57
CA ALA A 180 12.82 4.05 12.23
C ALA A 180 12.66 3.38 13.59
N VAL A 181 13.71 2.69 14.04
CA VAL A 181 13.80 2.08 15.38
C VAL A 181 14.68 2.88 16.35
N SER A 182 15.50 3.79 15.81
CA SER A 182 16.45 4.60 16.57
C SER A 182 16.56 5.99 15.96
N ALA A 183 16.76 6.99 16.82
CA ALA A 183 17.02 8.38 16.46
C ALA A 183 18.46 8.64 15.96
N THR A 184 19.40 7.73 16.25
CA THR A 184 20.85 7.93 16.04
C THR A 184 21.37 7.29 14.75
N GLY A 185 20.65 6.32 14.20
CA GLY A 185 21.06 5.57 13.01
C GLY A 185 20.64 6.23 11.69
N PRO A 186 21.27 5.85 10.57
CA PRO A 186 20.80 6.22 9.24
C PRO A 186 19.45 5.55 8.94
N PHE A 187 18.61 6.26 8.19
CA PHE A 187 17.31 5.81 7.75
C PHE A 187 17.05 6.19 6.28
N ILE A 188 15.92 5.76 5.72
CA ILE A 188 15.48 6.04 4.34
C ILE A 188 14.64 7.32 4.20
N SER A 189 14.63 8.15 5.25
CA SER A 189 13.89 9.41 5.36
C SER A 189 14.36 10.21 6.58
N ASN A 190 14.58 11.52 6.44
CA ASN A 190 14.89 12.44 7.53
C ASN A 190 13.90 12.38 8.71
N THR A 191 12.63 12.08 8.46
CA THR A 191 11.58 12.12 9.51
C THR A 191 11.54 10.85 10.37
N GLY A 192 12.27 9.81 9.97
CA GLY A 192 12.14 8.47 10.54
C GLY A 192 10.87 7.73 10.11
N TYR A 193 10.18 8.24 9.08
CA TYR A 193 8.96 7.66 8.51
C TYR A 193 8.99 7.74 6.98
N ARG A 194 8.58 6.65 6.31
CA ARG A 194 8.39 6.61 4.85
C ARG A 194 7.21 5.69 4.51
N SER A 195 6.35 6.10 3.59
CA SER A 195 5.17 5.33 3.18
C SER A 195 5.20 5.06 1.67
N LEU A 196 4.76 3.86 1.30
CA LEU A 196 4.54 3.41 -0.07
C LEU A 196 3.03 3.14 -0.20
N CYS A 197 2.32 4.06 -0.85
CA CYS A 197 0.89 3.93 -1.12
C CYS A 197 0.66 3.31 -2.50
N GLY A 198 -0.33 2.42 -2.62
CA GLY A 198 -0.70 1.82 -3.90
C GLY A 198 0.38 0.94 -4.52
N CYS A 199 1.31 0.44 -3.71
CA CYS A 199 2.34 -0.47 -4.19
C CYS A 199 1.72 -1.82 -4.60
N ARG A 200 2.20 -2.37 -5.72
CA ARG A 200 1.83 -3.71 -6.14
C ARG A 200 2.75 -4.74 -5.48
N PRO A 201 2.27 -5.97 -5.26
CA PRO A 201 3.15 -7.06 -4.87
C PRO A 201 4.29 -7.21 -5.87
N ILE A 202 5.51 -7.42 -5.35
CA ILE A 202 6.63 -7.86 -6.18
C ILE A 202 6.48 -9.36 -6.32
N TYR A 203 6.22 -9.85 -7.53
CA TYR A 203 6.07 -11.28 -7.78
C TYR A 203 7.34 -12.05 -7.42
N GLU A 204 7.15 -13.33 -7.08
CA GLU A 204 8.22 -14.24 -6.71
C GLU A 204 8.97 -13.83 -5.44
N THR A 205 8.32 -13.06 -4.57
CA THR A 205 8.89 -12.64 -3.29
C THR A 205 7.92 -12.84 -2.15
N THR A 206 8.46 -12.93 -0.95
CA THR A 206 7.75 -12.76 0.32
C THR A 206 7.69 -11.28 0.71
N MET A 207 6.89 -10.93 1.72
CA MET A 207 6.81 -9.55 2.22
C MET A 207 8.16 -9.07 2.79
N ASP A 208 8.94 -9.94 3.43
CA ASP A 208 10.28 -9.59 3.93
C ASP A 208 11.23 -9.28 2.77
N GLU A 209 11.26 -10.12 1.74
CA GLU A 209 12.09 -9.91 0.55
C GLU A 209 11.69 -8.63 -0.19
N ALA A 210 10.39 -8.38 -0.37
CA ALA A 210 9.91 -7.14 -0.98
C ALA A 210 10.29 -5.91 -0.15
N ALA A 211 10.21 -5.97 1.18
CA ALA A 211 10.66 -4.88 2.04
C ALA A 211 12.16 -4.58 1.85
N ARG A 212 12.99 -5.61 1.72
CA ARG A 212 14.43 -5.46 1.40
C ARG A 212 14.65 -4.83 0.04
N ILE A 213 13.89 -5.26 -0.98
CA ILE A 213 13.96 -4.70 -2.34
C ILE A 213 13.57 -3.21 -2.32
N TRP A 214 12.47 -2.85 -1.67
CA TRP A 214 12.05 -1.45 -1.55
C TRP A 214 13.09 -0.61 -0.82
N ILE A 215 13.68 -1.10 0.28
CA ILE A 215 14.79 -0.41 0.96
C ILE A 215 15.95 -0.20 -0.03
N SER A 216 16.36 -1.24 -0.76
CA SER A 216 17.43 -1.13 -1.75
C SER A 216 17.12 -0.11 -2.85
N GLN A 217 15.90 -0.12 -3.40
CA GLN A 217 15.46 0.84 -4.42
C GLN A 217 15.51 2.27 -3.87
N ILE A 218 14.97 2.49 -2.67
CA ILE A 218 14.95 3.80 -2.03
C ILE A 218 16.37 4.31 -1.79
N LEU A 219 17.30 3.43 -1.38
CA LEU A 219 18.70 3.81 -1.17
C LEU A 219 19.41 4.27 -2.45
N THR A 220 18.90 3.92 -3.63
CA THR A 220 19.44 4.43 -4.92
C THR A 220 18.91 5.81 -5.30
N GLU A 221 17.86 6.31 -4.63
CA GLU A 221 17.34 7.64 -4.87
C GLU A 221 18.33 8.72 -4.41
N LYS A 222 18.17 9.95 -4.93
CA LYS A 222 19.04 11.09 -4.61
C LYS A 222 19.17 11.37 -3.10
N LYS A 223 18.11 11.10 -2.33
CA LYS A 223 18.03 11.27 -0.87
C LYS A 223 18.18 9.95 -0.10
N GLY A 224 18.53 8.85 -0.77
CA GLY A 224 18.23 7.50 -0.32
C GLY A 224 18.59 7.14 1.13
N ARG A 225 19.74 7.62 1.63
CA ARG A 225 20.13 7.46 3.05
C ARG A 225 20.30 8.83 3.71
N GLU A 226 19.62 9.01 4.83
CA GLU A 226 19.65 10.24 5.62
C GLU A 226 19.70 9.93 7.12
N PHE A 227 20.31 10.82 7.91
CA PHE A 227 20.11 10.82 9.36
C PHE A 227 18.78 11.48 9.72
N ILE A 228 18.21 11.04 10.83
CA ILE A 228 16.99 11.65 11.35
C ILE A 228 17.28 13.10 11.76
N GLY A 229 16.43 14.01 11.29
CA GLY A 229 16.55 15.44 11.59
C GLY A 229 16.46 15.72 13.09
N PRO A 230 17.21 16.70 13.63
CA PRO A 230 17.23 17.00 15.07
C PRO A 230 15.85 17.15 15.71
N GLN A 231 14.89 17.74 14.99
CA GLN A 231 13.51 17.95 15.43
C GLN A 231 12.71 16.67 15.64
N TYR A 232 13.14 15.55 15.06
CA TYR A 232 12.47 14.25 15.17
C TYR A 232 13.16 13.28 16.14
N ARG A 233 14.39 13.58 16.59
CA ARG A 233 15.22 12.68 17.42
C ARG A 233 14.67 12.44 18.82
N ASN A 234 13.88 13.37 19.36
CA ASN A 234 13.29 13.24 20.69
C ASN A 234 12.04 12.33 20.71
N ARG A 235 11.64 11.75 19.57
CA ARG A 235 10.51 10.83 19.49
C ARG A 235 10.91 9.45 20.03
N ASP A 236 10.00 8.85 20.79
CA ASP A 236 10.09 7.42 21.06
C ASP A 236 9.58 6.65 19.85
N PHE A 237 10.51 6.11 19.07
CA PHE A 237 10.23 5.35 17.85
C PHE A 237 9.62 3.97 18.11
N LEU A 238 9.75 3.45 19.33
CA LEU A 238 9.31 2.10 19.71
C LEU A 238 8.09 2.10 20.62
N ALA A 239 7.59 3.28 21.03
CA ALA A 239 6.38 3.41 21.86
C ALA A 239 5.18 2.59 21.34
N ALA A 240 5.04 2.48 20.01
CA ALA A 240 3.98 1.71 19.36
C ALA A 240 4.29 0.22 19.16
N PHE A 241 5.54 -0.21 19.39
CA PHE A 241 6.07 -1.53 19.07
C PHE A 241 6.78 -2.15 20.29
N PRO A 242 6.05 -2.50 21.36
CA PRO A 242 6.64 -3.02 22.60
C PRO A 242 7.33 -4.38 22.43
N TRP A 243 7.06 -5.07 21.32
CA TRP A 243 7.72 -6.32 20.93
C TRP A 243 9.08 -6.09 20.26
N ALA A 244 9.37 -4.87 19.80
CA ALA A 244 10.58 -4.54 19.07
C ALA A 244 11.65 -4.03 20.03
N GLU A 245 12.81 -4.69 20.02
CA GLU A 245 13.97 -4.24 20.78
C GLU A 245 14.68 -3.09 20.06
N ALA A 246 15.05 -2.07 20.84
CA ALA A 246 15.94 -1.02 20.37
C ALA A 246 17.30 -1.61 19.98
N GLY A 247 17.80 -1.19 18.83
CA GLY A 247 19.12 -1.57 18.40
C GLY A 247 19.49 -0.89 17.09
N GLU A 248 20.78 -0.76 16.86
CA GLU A 248 21.29 -0.29 15.57
C GLU A 248 21.20 -1.41 14.53
N ALA A 249 21.17 -1.04 13.26
CA ALA A 249 21.29 -2.00 12.17
C ALA A 249 22.66 -2.69 12.26
N ALA A 250 22.74 -3.97 11.90
CA ALA A 250 24.02 -4.64 11.71
C ALA A 250 24.85 -3.82 10.71
N SER A 251 26.03 -3.35 11.14
CA SER A 251 26.75 -2.26 10.47
C SER A 251 26.89 -2.47 8.96
N PRO A 252 26.36 -1.56 8.12
CA PRO A 252 27.04 -1.29 6.86
C PRO A 252 28.31 -0.52 7.24
N ALA A 253 29.45 -0.80 6.60
CA ALA A 253 30.66 -0.03 6.83
C ALA A 253 30.36 1.49 6.78
N GLN A 254 30.46 2.12 7.96
CA GLN A 254 30.39 3.55 8.27
C GLN A 254 29.83 4.45 7.14
N TYR A 255 28.52 4.66 7.10
CA TYR A 255 27.96 5.75 6.32
C TYR A 255 28.35 7.08 6.97
N GLN A 256 29.12 7.87 6.24
CA GLN A 256 29.53 9.22 6.63
C GLN A 256 28.70 10.21 5.82
N GLU A 257 28.07 11.19 6.48
CA GLU A 257 27.34 12.25 5.78
C GLU A 257 28.27 12.99 4.80
N PRO A 258 27.77 13.48 3.65
CA PRO A 258 28.52 14.38 2.78
C PRO A 258 29.00 15.66 3.50
N THR A 259 28.32 16.04 4.60
CA THR A 259 28.57 17.22 5.43
C THR A 259 29.58 17.00 6.55
N GLY A 260 30.11 15.78 6.74
CA GLY A 260 31.21 15.52 7.66
C GLY A 260 30.85 15.60 9.16
N GLN A 261 29.58 15.59 9.55
CA GLN A 261 29.22 15.48 10.96
C GLN A 261 29.34 14.02 11.43
N PHE A 262 30.23 13.80 12.39
CA PHE A 262 30.32 12.57 13.15
C PHE A 262 29.31 12.63 14.30
N ALA A 263 28.34 11.72 14.31
CA ALA A 263 27.62 11.41 15.54
C ALA A 263 28.57 10.60 16.44
N PHE A 264 29.21 11.26 17.40
CA PHE A 264 29.93 10.57 18.47
C PHE A 264 28.90 10.07 19.50
N SER A 265 28.79 8.76 19.64
CA SER A 265 28.24 8.13 20.84
C SER A 265 29.30 8.20 21.94
N PHE A 266 28.92 8.74 23.10
CA PHE A 266 29.62 8.57 24.38
C PHE A 266 28.80 7.65 25.27
#